data_AF-T1ACB3-F1
#
_entry.id   AF-T1ACB3-F1
#
_cell.length_a   1.000
_cell.length_b   1.000
_cell.length_c   1.000
_cell.angle_alpha   90.00
_cell.angle_beta   90.00
_cell.angle_gamma   90.00
#
_symmetry.space_group_name_H-M   'P 1'
#
loop_
_entity.id
_entity.type
_entity.pdbx_description
1 polymer ?
#
loop_
_entity_poly.entity_id
_entity_poly.type
_entity_poly.pdbx_seq_one_letter_code
_entity_poly.pdbx_strand_id
1 'polypeptide(L)'
;MDAEIREKIAGEVVLSPHPGRTLRKWREDFGITQRDLAHQLSTVPSVISDYESERRASPGAAFIRRYVDALVEVDHHHGGRMYQQLGGLPASFGILGRREFSATVPLPKLASRLEAMPVSAVDLHRDIHGFTLIDAPKAILSIDVTRYSEVFGWTTQRALIFSQVKYGRSPMVAVRAHPLNALGGDLLRPGTSSTRSRSA
;
A
#
# COMPACT_ATOMS: atom_id res chain seq x y z
N MET A 1 -3.77 3.27 1.98
CA MET A 1 -4.69 2.68 1.00
C MET A 1 -5.47 3.75 0.26
N ASP A 2 -6.46 4.43 0.87
CA ASP A 2 -7.22 5.51 0.21
C ASP A 2 -6.32 6.64 -0.29
N ALA A 3 -5.39 7.11 0.55
CA ALA A 3 -4.42 8.13 0.16
C ALA A 3 -3.54 7.70 -1.03
N GLU A 4 -3.06 6.45 -1.04
CA GLU A 4 -2.18 5.92 -2.10
C GLU A 4 -2.93 5.79 -3.44
N ILE A 5 -4.20 5.37 -3.41
CA ILE A 5 -5.04 5.31 -4.62
C ILE A 5 -5.33 6.72 -5.13
N ARG A 6 -5.67 7.66 -4.24
CA ARG A 6 -5.91 9.07 -4.62
C ARG A 6 -4.66 9.70 -5.23
N GLU A 7 -3.49 9.50 -4.61
CA GLU A 7 -2.20 9.98 -5.13
C GLU A 7 -1.85 9.36 -6.48
N LYS A 8 -2.06 8.04 -6.65
CA LYS A 8 -1.84 7.36 -7.92
C LYS A 8 -2.71 7.93 -9.03
N ILE A 9 -4.02 8.05 -8.80
CA ILE A 9 -4.97 8.54 -9.81
C ILE A 9 -4.64 10.00 -10.14
N ALA A 10 -4.50 10.87 -9.12
CA ALA A 10 -4.22 12.28 -9.33
C ALA A 10 -2.89 12.49 -10.06
N GLY A 11 -1.84 11.74 -9.68
CA GLY A 11 -0.54 11.78 -10.34
C GLY A 11 -0.61 11.37 -11.80
N GLU A 12 -1.32 10.27 -12.11
CA GLU A 12 -1.49 9.80 -13.49
C GLU A 12 -2.26 10.82 -14.34
N VAL A 13 -3.31 11.45 -13.79
CA VAL A 13 -4.08 12.49 -14.49
C VAL A 13 -3.21 13.73 -14.78
N VAL A 14 -2.46 14.21 -13.78
CA VAL A 14 -1.65 15.44 -13.91
C VAL A 14 -0.48 15.27 -14.87
N LEU A 15 0.15 14.09 -14.88
CA LEU A 15 1.30 13.80 -15.75
C LEU A 15 0.90 13.34 -17.15
N SER A 16 -0.39 13.07 -17.40
CA SER A 16 -0.87 12.59 -18.68
C SER A 16 -0.84 13.69 -19.75
N PRO A 17 -0.43 13.38 -20.99
CA PRO A 17 -0.64 14.27 -22.13
C PRO A 17 -2.12 14.44 -22.48
N HIS A 18 -2.99 13.56 -21.98
CA HIS A 18 -4.44 13.54 -22.20
C HIS A 18 -5.21 13.43 -20.87
N PRO A 19 -5.20 14.47 -20.00
CA PRO A 19 -5.78 14.38 -18.66
C PRO A 19 -7.26 14.00 -18.64
N GLY A 20 -8.04 14.52 -19.60
CA GLY A 20 -9.47 14.21 -19.73
C GLY A 20 -9.74 12.74 -20.01
N ARG A 21 -8.97 12.16 -20.94
CA ARG A 21 -9.07 10.72 -21.24
C ARG A 21 -8.60 9.86 -20.07
N THR A 22 -7.59 10.32 -19.33
CA THR A 22 -7.13 9.62 -18.12
C THR A 22 -8.17 9.64 -17.02
N LEU A 23 -8.90 10.75 -16.80
CA LEU A 23 -10.05 10.79 -15.90
C LEU A 23 -11.11 9.75 -16.30
N ARG A 24 -11.46 9.73 -17.60
CA ARG A 24 -12.43 8.78 -18.15
C ARG A 24 -12.03 7.33 -17.89
N LYS A 25 -10.78 6.98 -18.19
CA LYS A 25 -10.22 5.65 -17.94
C LYS A 25 -10.43 5.26 -16.49
N TRP A 26 -10.01 6.10 -15.53
CA TRP A 26 -10.14 5.80 -14.11
C TRP A 26 -11.60 5.64 -13.67
N ARG A 27 -12.52 6.45 -14.19
CA ARG A 27 -13.95 6.28 -13.92
C ARG A 27 -14.48 4.94 -14.44
N GLU A 28 -14.09 4.56 -15.65
CA GLU A 28 -14.48 3.28 -16.28
C GLU A 28 -13.88 2.09 -15.54
N ASP A 29 -12.62 2.18 -15.12
CA ASP A 29 -11.93 1.17 -14.30
C ASP A 29 -12.63 0.95 -12.96
N PHE A 30 -13.16 2.00 -12.35
CA PHE A 30 -13.99 1.92 -11.14
C PHE A 30 -15.42 1.40 -11.41
N GLY A 31 -15.81 1.22 -12.67
CA GLY A 31 -17.16 0.83 -13.06
C GLY A 31 -18.22 1.89 -12.73
N ILE A 32 -17.83 3.17 -12.65
CA ILE A 32 -18.70 4.27 -12.27
C ILE A 32 -19.28 4.94 -13.52
N THR A 33 -20.59 5.22 -13.55
CA THR A 33 -21.18 5.94 -14.68
C THR A 33 -20.96 7.45 -14.56
N GLN A 34 -21.00 8.19 -15.68
CA GLN A 34 -20.94 9.65 -15.65
C GLN A 34 -22.08 10.26 -14.83
N ARG A 35 -23.24 9.58 -14.77
CA ARG A 35 -24.41 10.00 -13.99
C ARG A 35 -24.14 9.90 -12.50
N ASP A 36 -23.60 8.76 -12.05
CA ASP A 36 -23.33 8.53 -10.62
C ASP A 36 -22.24 9.48 -10.13
N LEU A 37 -21.18 9.67 -10.94
CA LEU A 37 -20.12 10.60 -10.60
C LEU A 37 -20.61 12.05 -10.57
N ALA A 38 -21.46 12.44 -11.52
CA ALA A 38 -22.05 13.77 -11.55
C ALA A 38 -22.94 14.03 -10.32
N HIS A 39 -23.72 13.02 -9.91
CA HIS A 39 -24.52 13.08 -8.69
C HIS A 39 -23.64 13.29 -7.46
N GLN A 40 -22.56 12.52 -7.31
CA GLN A 40 -21.62 12.67 -6.19
C GLN A 40 -20.93 14.04 -6.17
N LEU A 41 -20.60 14.57 -7.36
CA LEU A 41 -19.96 15.89 -7.51
C LEU A 41 -20.94 17.06 -7.45
N SER A 42 -22.24 16.82 -7.25
CA SER A 42 -23.29 17.84 -7.29
C SER A 42 -23.24 18.67 -8.58
N THR A 43 -23.03 18.00 -9.71
CA THR A 43 -22.95 18.58 -11.06
C THR A 43 -23.81 17.79 -12.04
N VAL A 44 -23.79 18.18 -13.31
CA VAL A 44 -24.53 17.50 -14.38
C VAL A 44 -23.61 16.59 -15.22
N PRO A 45 -24.13 15.47 -15.78
CA PRO A 45 -23.32 14.52 -16.56
C PRO A 45 -22.57 15.15 -17.75
N SER A 46 -23.13 16.21 -18.35
CA SER A 46 -22.49 16.94 -19.45
C SER A 46 -21.17 17.60 -19.04
N VAL A 47 -21.06 18.09 -17.78
CA VAL A 47 -19.80 18.66 -17.28
C VAL A 47 -18.72 17.59 -17.18
N ILE A 48 -19.08 16.40 -16.70
CA ILE A 48 -18.17 15.25 -16.63
C ILE A 48 -17.74 14.87 -18.05
N SER A 49 -18.70 14.75 -18.96
CA SER A 49 -18.43 14.43 -20.35
C SER A 49 -17.52 15.45 -21.04
N ASP A 50 -17.70 16.76 -20.79
CA ASP A 50 -16.88 17.81 -21.40
C ASP A 50 -15.41 17.73 -20.98
N TYR A 51 -15.14 17.37 -19.72
CA TYR A 51 -13.77 17.12 -19.25
C TYR A 51 -13.22 15.82 -19.84
N GLU A 52 -14.00 14.73 -19.81
CA GLU A 52 -13.57 13.42 -20.30
C GLU A 52 -13.32 13.37 -21.81
N SER A 53 -14.03 14.22 -22.57
CA SER A 53 -13.84 14.37 -24.02
C SER A 53 -12.81 15.42 -24.40
N GLU A 54 -12.11 16.03 -23.43
CA GLU A 54 -11.11 17.08 -23.65
C GLU A 54 -11.66 18.34 -24.35
N ARG A 55 -12.98 18.58 -24.28
CA ARG A 55 -13.59 19.81 -24.82
C ARG A 55 -13.25 21.02 -23.97
N ARG A 56 -13.08 20.79 -22.65
CA ARG A 56 -12.48 21.77 -21.74
C ARG A 56 -10.99 21.49 -21.62
N ALA A 57 -10.19 22.50 -21.96
CA ALA A 57 -8.75 22.44 -21.80
C ALA A 57 -8.40 22.19 -20.32
N SER A 58 -7.57 21.17 -20.09
CA SER A 58 -6.96 20.71 -18.85
C SER A 58 -7.74 20.94 -17.54
N PRO A 59 -8.24 19.89 -16.87
CA PRO A 59 -8.91 20.03 -15.57
C PRO A 59 -7.96 20.65 -14.53
N GLY A 60 -8.42 21.69 -13.85
CA GLY A 60 -7.66 22.31 -12.76
C GLY A 60 -7.50 21.38 -11.55
N ALA A 61 -6.46 21.61 -10.74
CA ALA A 61 -6.15 20.76 -9.57
C ALA A 61 -7.33 20.59 -8.60
N ALA A 62 -8.14 21.64 -8.38
CA ALA A 62 -9.33 21.57 -7.53
C ALA A 62 -10.43 20.67 -8.10
N PHE A 63 -10.56 20.58 -9.43
CA PHE A 63 -11.47 19.64 -10.07
C PHE A 63 -10.96 18.22 -9.97
N ILE A 64 -9.68 17.99 -10.28
CA ILE A 64 -9.04 16.66 -10.18
C ILE A 64 -9.23 16.10 -8.77
N ARG A 65 -8.93 16.89 -7.72
CA ARG A 65 -9.12 16.47 -6.34
C ARG A 65 -10.56 16.01 -6.07
N ARG A 66 -11.55 16.84 -6.39
CA ARG A 66 -12.97 16.49 -6.18
C ARG A 66 -13.38 15.24 -6.96
N TYR A 67 -12.93 15.13 -8.21
CA TYR A 67 -13.23 13.98 -9.07
C TYR A 67 -12.69 12.68 -8.48
N VAL A 68 -11.41 12.68 -8.07
CA VAL A 68 -10.75 11.52 -7.47
C VAL A 68 -11.37 11.16 -6.12
N ASP A 69 -11.70 12.15 -5.30
CA ASP A 69 -12.39 11.95 -4.02
C ASP A 69 -13.77 11.29 -4.25
N ALA A 70 -14.51 11.75 -5.27
CA ALA A 70 -15.82 11.21 -5.62
C ALA A 70 -15.74 9.77 -6.18
N LEU A 71 -14.72 9.43 -6.98
CA LEU A 71 -14.52 8.05 -7.44
C LEU A 71 -14.36 7.08 -6.27
N VAL A 72 -13.52 7.45 -5.30
CA VAL A 72 -13.27 6.65 -4.11
C VAL A 72 -14.54 6.47 -3.28
N GLU A 73 -15.31 7.53 -3.09
CA GLU A 73 -16.51 7.49 -2.26
C GLU A 73 -17.62 6.64 -2.90
N VAL A 74 -17.80 6.74 -4.22
CA VAL A 74 -18.76 5.90 -4.94
C VAL A 74 -18.32 4.43 -4.92
N ASP A 75 -17.02 4.11 -5.07
CA ASP A 75 -16.56 2.71 -4.95
C ASP A 75 -16.80 2.13 -3.54
N HIS A 76 -16.60 2.93 -2.49
CA HIS A 76 -16.94 2.52 -1.11
C HIS A 76 -18.42 2.17 -0.97
N HIS A 77 -19.32 3.00 -1.54
CA HIS A 77 -20.75 2.69 -1.56
C HIS A 77 -21.09 1.43 -2.37
N HIS A 78 -20.29 1.08 -3.38
CA HIS A 78 -20.44 -0.13 -4.19
C HIS A 78 -19.68 -1.36 -3.65
N GLY A 79 -19.16 -1.30 -2.42
CA GLY A 79 -18.53 -2.43 -1.74
C GLY A 79 -17.00 -2.53 -1.91
N GLY A 80 -16.35 -1.47 -2.40
CA GLY A 80 -14.89 -1.33 -2.42
C GLY A 80 -14.17 -2.32 -3.34
N ARG A 81 -14.74 -2.59 -4.52
CA ARG A 81 -14.17 -3.60 -5.45
C ARG A 81 -12.83 -3.15 -6.01
N MET A 82 -12.69 -1.86 -6.30
CA MET A 82 -11.46 -1.34 -6.89
C MET A 82 -10.33 -1.24 -5.85
N TYR A 83 -10.67 -1.04 -4.57
CA TYR A 83 -9.74 -1.23 -3.45
C TYR A 83 -9.14 -2.65 -3.40
N GLN A 84 -9.96 -3.67 -3.65
CA GLN A 84 -9.51 -5.06 -3.66
C GLN A 84 -8.65 -5.39 -4.88
N GLN A 85 -8.90 -4.75 -6.03
CA GLN A 85 -8.14 -4.99 -7.28
C GLN A 85 -6.84 -4.17 -7.39
N LEU A 86 -6.82 -2.90 -6.94
CA LEU A 86 -5.63 -2.04 -6.97
C LEU A 86 -4.78 -2.13 -5.71
N GLY A 87 -5.42 -2.34 -4.56
CA GLY A 87 -4.74 -2.51 -3.28
C GLY A 87 -4.53 -3.97 -2.88
N GLY A 88 -5.15 -4.90 -3.61
CA GLY A 88 -4.74 -6.29 -3.60
C GLY A 88 -3.45 -6.46 -4.38
N LEU A 89 -2.31 -6.41 -3.68
CA LEU A 89 -1.35 -7.47 -3.92
C LEU A 89 -2.18 -8.76 -3.86
N PRO A 90 -2.27 -9.55 -4.94
CA PRO A 90 -3.17 -10.67 -4.95
C PRO A 90 -2.85 -11.48 -3.68
N ALA A 91 -3.86 -11.79 -2.86
CA ALA A 91 -3.67 -12.49 -1.58
C ALA A 91 -2.97 -13.86 -1.73
N SER A 92 -2.69 -14.26 -2.95
CA SER A 92 -1.74 -15.29 -3.33
C SER A 92 -0.32 -14.93 -2.87
N PHE A 93 0.42 -15.89 -2.33
CA PHE A 93 1.86 -15.79 -2.03
C PHE A 93 2.27 -15.20 -0.68
N GLY A 94 1.32 -14.97 0.23
CA GLY A 94 1.65 -14.67 1.63
C GLY A 94 2.08 -13.23 1.89
N ILE A 95 1.80 -12.28 1.00
CA ILE A 95 1.83 -10.86 1.33
C ILE A 95 0.44 -10.45 1.81
N LEU A 96 0.35 -10.00 3.06
CA LEU A 96 -0.91 -9.57 3.69
C LEU A 96 -1.21 -8.09 3.45
N GLY A 97 -0.18 -7.31 3.13
CA GLY A 97 -0.35 -5.90 2.83
C GLY A 97 0.98 -5.19 2.67
N ARG A 98 0.93 -3.99 2.10
CA ARG A 98 2.08 -3.14 1.88
C ARG A 98 1.67 -1.70 2.12
N ARG A 99 2.55 -0.90 2.73
CA ARG A 99 2.32 0.53 2.94
C ARG A 99 3.58 1.31 2.70
N GLU A 100 3.46 2.35 1.89
CA GLU A 100 4.50 3.33 1.65
C GLU A 100 4.27 4.54 2.56
N PHE A 101 5.36 5.15 3.04
CA PHE A 101 5.27 6.34 3.88
C PHE A 101 5.51 7.60 3.05
N SER A 102 4.64 8.59 3.18
CA SER A 102 4.77 9.89 2.49
C SER A 102 5.98 10.70 2.97
N ALA A 103 6.52 10.37 4.15
CA ALA A 103 7.77 10.91 4.69
C ALA A 103 8.55 9.79 5.37
N THR A 104 9.86 9.94 5.41
CA THR A 104 10.76 8.98 6.07
C THR A 104 10.40 8.83 7.55
N VAL A 105 10.36 7.58 8.02
CA VAL A 105 10.04 7.23 9.41
C VAL A 105 11.26 6.60 10.07
N PRO A 106 11.71 7.10 11.23
CA PRO A 106 12.77 6.44 11.98
C PRO A 106 12.35 5.02 12.39
N LEU A 107 13.19 4.03 12.12
CA LEU A 107 12.98 2.64 12.52
C LEU A 107 12.70 2.47 14.03
N PRO A 108 13.34 3.23 14.96
CA PRO A 108 13.03 3.12 16.38
C PRO A 108 11.57 3.48 16.68
N LYS A 109 11.00 4.45 15.94
CA LYS A 109 9.61 4.86 16.09
C LYS A 109 8.65 3.75 15.67
N LEU A 110 8.96 3.02 14.61
CA LEU A 110 8.18 1.85 14.20
C LEU A 110 8.35 0.71 15.21
N ALA A 111 9.59 0.43 15.64
CA ALA A 111 9.90 -0.61 16.62
C ALA A 111 9.13 -0.39 17.93
N SER A 112 9.16 0.82 18.49
CA SER A 112 8.41 1.14 19.72
C SER A 112 6.91 0.94 19.57
N ARG A 113 6.32 1.28 18.41
CA ARG A 113 4.88 1.08 18.16
C ARG A 113 4.49 -0.39 18.02
N LEU A 114 5.41 -1.22 17.55
CA LEU A 114 5.23 -2.67 17.42
C LEU A 114 5.71 -3.43 18.66
N GLU A 115 6.12 -2.71 19.71
CA GLU A 115 6.77 -3.28 20.90
C GLU A 115 7.95 -4.20 20.53
N ALA A 116 8.65 -3.87 19.44
CA ALA A 116 9.64 -4.74 18.86
C ALA A 116 11.01 -4.59 19.56
N MET A 117 11.62 -5.73 19.86
CA MET A 117 12.99 -5.84 20.37
C MET A 117 13.95 -6.22 19.25
N PRO A 118 15.12 -5.58 19.17
CA PRO A 118 16.16 -5.97 18.23
C PRO A 118 16.68 -7.37 18.57
N VAL A 119 16.84 -8.19 17.53
CA VAL A 119 17.34 -9.58 17.66
C VAL A 119 18.79 -9.70 17.22
N SER A 120 19.31 -8.66 16.56
CA SER A 120 20.69 -8.53 16.12
C SER A 120 21.31 -7.28 16.74
N ALA A 121 22.64 -7.23 16.79
CA ALA A 121 23.41 -6.08 17.27
C ALA A 121 23.42 -4.90 16.27
N VAL A 122 22.33 -4.72 15.51
CA VAL A 122 22.29 -3.72 14.43
C VAL A 122 21.77 -2.38 14.96
N ASP A 123 22.36 -1.33 14.39
CA ASP A 123 22.00 0.05 14.63
C ASP A 123 20.56 0.34 14.18
N LEU A 124 19.71 0.71 15.14
CA LEU A 124 18.34 1.11 14.89
C LEU A 124 18.24 2.56 14.41
N HIS A 125 19.33 3.33 14.32
CA HIS A 125 19.37 4.70 13.78
C HIS A 125 19.26 4.73 12.25
N ARG A 126 18.30 3.97 11.71
CA ARG A 126 17.97 3.96 10.28
C ARG A 126 16.57 4.45 10.07
N ASP A 127 16.39 4.99 8.89
CA ASP A 127 15.16 5.57 8.41
C ASP A 127 14.52 4.62 7.40
N ILE A 128 13.19 4.48 7.42
CA ILE A 128 12.44 3.60 6.52
C ILE A 128 11.36 4.37 5.78
N HIS A 129 11.07 3.92 4.56
CA HIS A 129 10.10 4.54 3.65
C HIS A 129 8.80 3.73 3.49
N GLY A 130 8.66 2.63 4.22
CA GLY A 130 7.45 1.82 4.19
C GLY A 130 7.60 0.52 4.97
N PHE A 131 6.58 -0.32 4.87
CA PHE A 131 6.64 -1.71 5.32
C PHE A 131 5.83 -2.65 4.45
N THR A 132 6.17 -3.94 4.50
CA THR A 132 5.40 -5.03 3.89
C THR A 132 5.05 -6.03 4.98
N LEU A 133 3.76 -6.34 5.13
CA LEU A 133 3.24 -7.35 6.05
C LEU A 133 3.14 -8.69 5.34
N ILE A 134 3.70 -9.72 5.94
CA ILE A 134 3.93 -11.02 5.33
C ILE A 134 3.35 -12.12 6.24
N ASP A 135 2.62 -13.06 5.68
CA ASP A 135 2.18 -14.31 6.32
C ASP A 135 3.34 -15.31 6.23
N ALA A 136 4.06 -15.52 7.33
CA ALA A 136 5.33 -16.25 7.29
C ALA A 136 5.21 -17.69 6.78
N PRO A 137 4.26 -18.53 7.25
CA PRO A 137 4.06 -19.87 6.70
C PRO A 137 3.81 -19.89 5.19
N LYS A 138 2.99 -18.97 4.67
CA LYS A 138 2.69 -18.91 3.23
C LYS A 138 3.90 -18.42 2.45
N ALA A 139 4.50 -17.32 2.88
CA ALA A 139 5.60 -16.67 2.19
C ALA A 139 6.85 -17.56 2.04
N ILE A 140 7.18 -18.35 3.07
CA ILE A 140 8.28 -19.33 3.03
C ILE A 140 8.08 -20.37 1.92
N LEU A 141 6.83 -20.74 1.65
CA LEU A 141 6.48 -21.78 0.69
C LEU A 141 6.30 -21.24 -0.74
N SER A 142 6.12 -19.93 -0.91
CA SER A 142 5.62 -19.35 -2.16
C SER A 142 6.46 -18.22 -2.76
N ILE A 143 7.41 -17.62 -2.04
CA ILE A 143 8.23 -16.54 -2.60
C ILE A 143 9.31 -17.13 -3.54
N ASP A 144 9.11 -16.89 -4.84
CA ASP A 144 10.08 -17.15 -5.90
C ASP A 144 10.98 -15.90 -6.11
N VAL A 145 12.24 -16.11 -6.50
CA VAL A 145 13.22 -15.04 -6.78
C VAL A 145 12.72 -14.04 -7.84
N THR A 146 11.90 -14.49 -8.78
CA THR A 146 11.31 -13.67 -9.83
C THR A 146 10.30 -12.64 -9.32
N ARG A 147 9.88 -12.71 -8.04
CA ARG A 147 8.79 -11.91 -7.48
C ARG A 147 9.19 -11.01 -6.30
N TYR A 148 10.49 -10.81 -6.07
CA TYR A 148 10.97 -9.89 -5.02
C TYR A 148 10.45 -8.46 -5.16
N SER A 149 10.17 -8.01 -6.37
CA SER A 149 9.59 -6.69 -6.65
C SER A 149 8.25 -6.47 -5.94
N GLU A 150 7.46 -7.54 -5.71
CA GLU A 150 6.18 -7.46 -5.00
C GLU A 150 6.40 -7.17 -3.50
N VAL A 151 7.43 -7.77 -2.90
CA VAL A 151 7.79 -7.63 -1.48
C VAL A 151 8.40 -6.26 -1.19
N PHE A 152 9.29 -5.77 -2.06
CA PHE A 152 10.01 -4.50 -1.84
C PHE A 152 9.28 -3.26 -2.39
N GLY A 153 8.33 -3.42 -3.31
CA GLY A 153 7.63 -2.27 -3.90
C GLY A 153 8.59 -1.26 -4.54
N TRP A 154 8.38 0.04 -4.31
CA TRP A 154 9.20 1.11 -4.90
C TRP A 154 10.54 1.35 -4.21
N THR A 155 10.75 0.83 -3.00
CA THR A 155 11.97 1.10 -2.22
C THR A 155 12.34 -0.09 -1.34
N THR A 156 13.61 -0.47 -1.39
CA THR A 156 14.19 -1.53 -0.55
C THR A 156 14.43 -1.08 0.88
N GLN A 157 14.49 0.23 1.15
CA GLN A 157 14.67 0.81 2.48
C GLN A 157 13.33 0.84 3.22
N ARG A 158 12.89 -0.33 3.67
CA ARG A 158 11.59 -0.59 4.32
C ARG A 158 11.67 -1.73 5.34
N ALA A 159 10.65 -1.83 6.19
CA ALA A 159 10.52 -2.95 7.13
C ALA A 159 9.74 -4.12 6.52
N LEU A 160 10.22 -5.36 6.70
CA LEU A 160 9.45 -6.57 6.40
C LEU A 160 8.91 -7.15 7.71
N ILE A 161 7.59 -7.20 7.84
CA ILE A 161 6.90 -7.61 9.07
C ILE A 161 6.30 -8.99 8.85
N PHE A 162 6.84 -9.99 9.54
CA PHE A 162 6.34 -11.37 9.47
C PHE A 162 5.30 -11.63 10.55
N SER A 163 4.11 -12.02 10.14
CA SER A 163 2.98 -12.43 10.98
C SER A 163 2.86 -13.96 11.05
N GLN A 164 2.04 -14.47 11.97
CA GLN A 164 1.78 -15.92 12.15
C GLN A 164 3.04 -16.76 12.41
N VAL A 165 4.04 -16.14 13.05
CA VAL A 165 5.31 -16.79 13.39
C VAL A 165 5.11 -17.64 14.65
N LYS A 166 4.98 -18.97 14.48
CA LYS A 166 4.89 -19.91 15.62
C LYS A 166 6.23 -20.11 16.34
N TYR A 167 7.33 -20.10 15.60
CA TYR A 167 8.68 -20.24 16.13
C TYR A 167 9.55 -19.15 15.54
N GLY A 168 10.28 -18.41 16.38
CA GLY A 168 11.15 -17.31 15.94
C GLY A 168 12.25 -17.71 14.94
N ARG A 169 12.43 -19.02 14.66
CA ARG A 169 13.39 -19.57 13.69
C ARG A 169 12.85 -19.61 12.25
N SER A 170 11.54 -19.76 12.02
CA SER A 170 10.98 -19.89 10.66
C SER A 170 11.19 -18.65 9.78
N PRO A 171 11.04 -17.41 10.28
CA PRO A 171 11.41 -16.21 9.52
C PRO A 171 12.92 -16.13 9.26
N MET A 172 13.75 -16.61 10.19
CA MET A 172 15.22 -16.62 10.03
C MET A 172 15.66 -17.51 8.88
N VAL A 173 15.00 -18.66 8.72
CA VAL A 173 15.26 -19.57 7.60
C VAL A 173 14.83 -18.93 6.29
N ALA A 174 13.66 -18.28 6.25
CA ALA A 174 13.18 -17.54 5.08
C ALA A 174 14.18 -16.47 4.65
N VAL A 175 14.59 -15.64 5.61
CA VAL A 175 15.52 -14.52 5.40
C VAL A 175 16.91 -15.01 4.98
N ARG A 176 17.35 -16.19 5.45
CA ARG A 176 18.66 -16.80 5.11
C ARG A 176 18.67 -17.60 3.81
N ALA A 177 17.58 -18.30 3.49
CA ALA A 177 17.45 -19.12 2.28
C ALA A 177 17.17 -18.27 1.03
N HIS A 178 16.80 -17.00 1.22
CA HIS A 178 16.47 -16.07 0.17
C HIS A 178 17.45 -14.89 0.17
N PRO A 179 17.80 -14.30 -1.00
CA PRO A 179 18.63 -13.10 -1.10
C PRO A 179 18.00 -11.83 -0.48
N LEU A 180 17.00 -11.96 0.39
CA LEU A 180 16.50 -10.87 1.25
C LEU A 180 17.62 -10.25 2.11
N ASN A 181 18.62 -11.05 2.50
CA ASN A 181 19.81 -10.58 3.22
C ASN A 181 20.78 -9.77 2.35
N ALA A 182 20.78 -9.93 1.03
CA ALA A 182 21.75 -9.27 0.14
C ALA A 182 21.49 -7.76 -0.02
N LEU A 183 20.38 -7.25 0.51
CA LEU A 183 19.94 -5.85 0.39
C LEU A 183 19.88 -5.08 1.73
N GLY A 184 20.46 -5.62 2.80
CA GLY A 184 20.67 -4.87 4.06
C GLY A 184 19.47 -4.77 5.00
N GLY A 185 18.58 -5.77 5.02
CA GLY A 185 17.43 -5.79 5.92
C GLY A 185 17.78 -6.17 7.36
N ASP A 186 17.43 -5.29 8.32
CA ASP A 186 17.65 -5.51 9.75
C ASP A 186 16.42 -6.10 10.44
N LEU A 187 16.66 -6.93 11.47
CA LEU A 187 15.62 -7.80 12.03
C LEU A 187 15.18 -7.40 13.45
N LEU A 188 13.87 -7.28 13.62
CA LEU A 188 13.18 -7.00 14.87
C LEU A 188 12.17 -8.10 15.20
N ARG A 189 11.94 -8.42 16.48
CA ARG A 189 10.89 -9.33 16.96
C ARG A 189 9.92 -8.60 17.90
N PRO A 190 8.60 -8.83 17.83
CA PRO A 190 7.67 -8.26 18.83
C PRO A 190 7.98 -8.80 20.24
N GLY A 191 7.87 -7.92 21.24
CA GLY A 191 8.06 -8.22 22.64
C GLY A 191 6.93 -9.10 23.18
N THR A 192 7.29 -10.18 23.87
CA THR A 192 6.33 -11.04 24.56
C THR A 192 6.05 -10.47 25.94
N SER A 193 4.84 -9.93 26.17
CA SER A 193 4.35 -9.66 27.53
C SER A 193 3.94 -10.98 28.20
N SER A 194 4.91 -11.75 28.69
CA SER A 194 4.62 -12.82 29.65
C SER A 194 4.68 -12.27 31.07
N THR A 195 3.54 -11.80 31.56
CA THR A 195 3.30 -11.65 32.99
C THR A 195 3.32 -13.04 33.61
N ARG A 196 4.45 -13.48 34.15
CA ARG A 196 4.45 -14.57 35.14
C ARG A 196 4.49 -13.94 36.52
N SER A 197 3.33 -14.04 37.17
CA SER A 197 3.16 -13.84 38.60
C SER A 197 4.25 -14.57 39.38
N ARG A 198 4.97 -13.82 40.21
CA ARG A 198 5.62 -14.39 41.40
C ARG A 198 4.49 -14.86 42.32
N SER A 199 4.41 -16.16 42.57
CA SER A 199 3.70 -16.73 43.71
C SER A 199 4.72 -17.42 44.58
N ALA A 200 4.80 -16.93 45.83
CA ALA A 200 5.30 -17.52 47.08
C ALA A 200 6.52 -18.46 47.00
#